data_AF-A0A844YVL5-F1
#
_entry.id   AF-A0A844YVL5-F1
#
_cell.length_a   1.000
_cell.length_b   1.000
_cell.length_c   1.000
_cell.angle_alpha   90.00
_cell.angle_beta   90.00
_cell.angle_gamma   90.00
#
_symmetry.space_group_name_H-M   'P 1'
#
loop_
_entity.id
_entity.type
_entity.pdbx_description
1 polymer ?
#
loop_
_entity_poly.entity_id
_entity_poly.type
_entity_poly.pdbx_seq_one_letter_code
_entity_poly.pdbx_strand_id
1 'polypeptide(L)'
;MAYKTRTGSLASYEKGVIELDDDLRKYAFSNVFEVAGKSAPYERVAVVQNLEYVAEVVRAEGDSPWYAAPHDEFAIVMDGEVTFRFVQLQDDQVPGHEGGAIRLGAEPNGPRMGRVTARKGHQVLLPKGAAYQLSSARPSVAIIQTVDGPETVKKWNDICVLKEA
;
A
#
# COMPACT_ATOMS: atom_id res chain seq x y z
N MET A 1 7.42 36.45 -2.06
CA MET A 1 6.39 35.39 -2.02
C MET A 1 6.94 34.23 -1.19
N ALA A 2 6.12 33.57 -0.36
CA ALA A 2 6.55 32.41 0.40
C ALA A 2 6.57 31.15 -0.49
N TYR A 3 7.60 30.31 -0.33
CA TYR A 3 7.70 29.04 -1.04
C TYR A 3 6.60 28.07 -0.58
N LYS A 4 5.97 27.35 -1.52
CA LYS A 4 4.89 26.39 -1.24
C LYS A 4 5.14 25.07 -1.96
N THR A 5 5.51 24.04 -1.20
CA THR A 5 5.55 22.65 -1.70
C THR A 5 4.12 22.16 -1.94
N ARG A 6 3.84 21.71 -3.17
CA ARG A 6 2.54 21.08 -3.50
C ARG A 6 2.62 19.58 -3.27
N THR A 7 1.64 19.02 -2.58
CA THR A 7 1.50 17.57 -2.36
C THR A 7 0.09 17.13 -2.75
N GLY A 8 -0.04 15.87 -3.18
CA GLY A 8 -1.33 15.28 -3.47
C GLY A 8 -2.08 14.80 -2.22
N SER A 9 -3.35 14.47 -2.42
CA SER A 9 -4.24 13.88 -1.43
C SER A 9 -5.37 13.13 -2.14
N LEU A 10 -6.10 12.29 -1.41
CA LEU A 10 -7.27 11.60 -1.95
C LEU A 10 -8.36 12.61 -2.40
N ALA A 11 -8.51 13.72 -1.68
CA ALA A 11 -9.49 14.76 -1.97
C ALA A 11 -9.05 15.73 -3.08
N SER A 12 -7.76 15.83 -3.36
CA SER A 12 -7.20 16.78 -4.33
C SER A 12 -5.86 16.26 -4.85
N TYR A 13 -5.87 15.80 -6.09
CA TYR A 13 -4.69 15.46 -6.87
C TYR A 13 -4.87 15.94 -8.30
N GLU A 14 -3.76 16.17 -8.98
CA GLU A 14 -3.72 16.46 -10.42
C GLU A 14 -2.92 15.33 -11.07
N LYS A 15 -3.62 14.47 -11.82
CA LYS A 15 -2.95 13.40 -12.57
C LYS A 15 -2.19 14.05 -13.72
N GLY A 16 -0.93 13.66 -13.90
CA GLY A 16 -0.13 14.11 -15.03
C GLY A 16 -0.67 13.59 -16.36
N VAL A 17 -0.15 14.15 -17.45
CA VAL A 17 -0.44 13.73 -18.82
C VAL A 17 0.80 13.04 -19.40
N ILE A 18 0.58 12.03 -20.23
CA ILE A 18 1.63 11.37 -21.00
C ILE A 18 1.34 11.61 -22.50
N GLU A 19 2.23 12.31 -23.19
CA GLU A 19 2.10 12.70 -24.61
C GLU A 19 3.31 12.19 -25.39
N LEU A 20 3.13 11.15 -26.20
CA LEU A 20 4.19 10.43 -26.89
C LEU A 20 3.65 9.77 -28.16
N ASP A 21 4.43 9.79 -29.25
CA ASP A 21 4.16 8.96 -30.44
C ASP A 21 4.69 7.53 -30.22
N ASP A 22 4.16 6.84 -29.20
CA ASP A 22 4.44 5.43 -28.91
C ASP A 22 3.24 4.77 -28.19
N ASP A 23 3.31 3.45 -28.01
CA ASP A 23 2.36 2.68 -27.22
C ASP A 23 2.42 3.06 -25.73
N LEU A 24 1.44 3.85 -25.29
CA LEU A 24 1.31 4.32 -23.90
C LEU A 24 1.30 3.20 -22.85
N ARG A 25 0.91 1.97 -23.24
CA ARG A 25 0.88 0.81 -22.34
C ARG A 25 2.26 0.45 -21.79
N LYS A 26 3.33 0.80 -22.51
CA LYS A 26 4.73 0.56 -22.10
C LYS A 26 5.13 1.33 -20.83
N TYR A 27 4.37 2.36 -20.46
CA TYR A 27 4.72 3.27 -19.37
C TYR A 27 3.97 2.98 -18.08
N ALA A 28 3.00 2.07 -18.09
CA ALA A 28 2.18 1.71 -16.93
C ALA A 28 1.68 2.93 -16.12
N PHE A 29 1.32 4.02 -16.82
CA PHE A 29 1.12 5.32 -16.20
C PHE A 29 -0.18 5.39 -15.39
N SER A 30 -0.09 5.62 -14.08
CA SER A 30 -1.22 5.72 -13.15
C SER A 30 -0.97 6.78 -12.07
N ASN A 31 -1.98 7.09 -11.25
CA ASN A 31 -1.85 7.99 -10.09
C ASN A 31 -2.31 7.29 -8.81
N VAL A 32 -1.48 7.28 -7.77
CA VAL A 32 -1.76 6.54 -6.53
C VAL A 32 -3.02 7.01 -5.80
N PHE A 33 -3.36 8.30 -5.85
CA PHE A 33 -4.59 8.82 -5.23
C PHE A 33 -5.82 8.42 -6.04
N GLU A 34 -5.73 8.42 -7.37
CA GLU A 34 -6.79 7.91 -8.24
C GLU A 34 -7.06 6.42 -8.00
N VAL A 35 -6.00 5.61 -7.95
CA VAL A 35 -6.08 4.16 -7.72
C VAL A 35 -6.68 3.89 -6.34
N ALA A 36 -6.20 4.57 -5.29
CA ALA A 36 -6.77 4.43 -3.96
C ALA A 36 -8.25 4.80 -3.92
N GLY A 37 -8.63 5.92 -4.54
CA GLY A 37 -10.00 6.44 -4.55
C GLY A 37 -11.02 5.54 -5.25
N LYS A 38 -10.56 4.69 -6.18
CA LYS A 38 -11.39 3.71 -6.92
C LYS A 38 -11.36 2.30 -6.31
N SER A 39 -10.55 2.07 -5.28
CA SER A 39 -10.32 0.75 -4.69
C SER A 39 -11.09 0.53 -3.39
N ALA A 40 -11.38 -0.73 -3.06
CA ALA A 40 -12.01 -1.07 -1.79
C ALA A 40 -11.07 -0.76 -0.60
N PRO A 41 -11.59 -0.52 0.61
CA PRO A 41 -10.73 -0.36 1.79
C PRO A 41 -9.81 -1.57 1.94
N TYR A 42 -8.52 -1.30 2.11
CA TYR A 42 -7.46 -2.31 2.26
C TYR A 42 -7.23 -3.27 1.08
N GLU A 43 -7.78 -2.97 -0.10
CA GLU A 43 -7.36 -3.62 -1.34
C GLU A 43 -5.91 -3.19 -1.67
N ARG A 44 -5.01 -4.15 -1.87
CA ARG A 44 -3.58 -3.91 -2.13
C ARG A 44 -3.31 -3.95 -3.63
N VAL A 45 -3.48 -2.80 -4.30
CA VAL A 45 -3.41 -2.71 -5.76
C VAL A 45 -1.99 -2.42 -6.22
N ALA A 46 -1.38 -3.33 -6.98
CA ALA A 46 -0.07 -3.10 -7.57
C ALA A 46 -0.11 -1.93 -8.56
N VAL A 47 0.78 -0.95 -8.36
CA VAL A 47 0.98 0.20 -9.27
C VAL A 47 2.37 0.22 -9.90
N VAL A 48 3.28 -0.59 -9.36
CA VAL A 48 4.60 -0.89 -9.92
C VAL A 48 4.85 -2.37 -9.76
N GLN A 49 5.42 -3.01 -10.79
CA GLN A 49 5.97 -4.36 -10.69
C GLN A 49 7.30 -4.43 -11.43
N ASN A 50 8.31 -4.98 -10.78
CA ASN A 50 9.60 -5.30 -11.36
C ASN A 50 10.03 -6.70 -10.93
N LEU A 51 9.94 -7.65 -11.85
CA LEU A 51 10.02 -9.09 -11.53
C LEU A 51 9.03 -9.42 -10.41
N GLU A 52 9.49 -9.99 -9.30
CA GLU A 52 8.69 -10.31 -8.12
C GLU A 52 8.38 -9.09 -7.23
N TYR A 53 9.12 -7.99 -7.32
CA TYR A 53 8.95 -6.84 -6.42
C TYR A 53 7.80 -5.93 -6.87
N VAL A 54 6.99 -5.47 -5.92
CA VAL A 54 5.83 -4.60 -6.18
C VAL A 54 5.78 -3.39 -5.24
N ALA A 55 5.17 -2.32 -5.74
CA ALA A 55 4.63 -1.26 -4.90
C ALA A 55 3.11 -1.28 -4.99
N GLU A 56 2.45 -1.41 -3.85
CA GLU A 56 1.00 -1.54 -3.75
C GLU A 56 0.40 -0.28 -3.15
N VAL A 57 -0.66 0.24 -3.77
CA VAL A 57 -1.46 1.33 -3.21
C VAL A 57 -2.59 0.74 -2.40
N VAL A 58 -2.78 1.30 -1.21
CA VAL A 58 -3.85 0.91 -0.27
C VAL A 58 -4.63 2.14 0.17
N ARG A 59 -5.96 2.06 0.07
CA ARG A 59 -6.86 3.00 0.76
C ARG A 59 -7.14 2.47 2.16
N ALA A 60 -6.58 3.12 3.17
CA ALA A 60 -6.82 2.80 4.57
C ALA A 60 -8.08 3.53 5.07
N GLU A 61 -9.08 2.77 5.51
CA GLU A 61 -10.33 3.29 6.07
C GLU A 61 -10.95 2.24 7.00
N GLY A 62 -11.18 2.60 8.27
CA GLY A 62 -11.64 1.67 9.30
C GLY A 62 -10.47 0.90 9.94
N ASP A 63 -10.68 -0.38 10.21
CA ASP A 63 -9.63 -1.30 10.66
C ASP A 63 -9.43 -2.36 9.58
N SER A 64 -8.18 -2.62 9.23
CA SER A 64 -7.83 -3.69 8.29
C SER A 64 -7.95 -5.06 8.95
N PRO A 65 -7.95 -6.13 8.15
CA PRO A 65 -7.50 -7.43 8.61
C PRO A 65 -6.08 -7.37 9.19
N TRP A 66 -5.68 -8.41 9.91
CA TRP A 66 -4.27 -8.61 10.26
C TRP A 66 -3.52 -9.20 9.08
N TYR A 67 -2.31 -8.71 8.82
CA TYR A 67 -1.44 -9.20 7.76
C TYR A 67 -0.11 -9.69 8.34
N ALA A 68 0.55 -10.58 7.61
CA ALA A 68 1.93 -11.00 7.87
C ALA A 68 2.63 -11.32 6.54
N ALA A 69 3.95 -11.20 6.50
CA ALA A 69 4.77 -11.51 5.32
C ALA A 69 6.02 -12.35 5.70
N PRO A 70 6.57 -13.14 4.76
CA PRO A 70 7.77 -13.97 4.97
C PRO A 70 9.07 -13.15 4.98
N HIS A 71 9.00 -11.84 4.72
CA HIS A 71 10.09 -10.87 4.65
C HIS A 71 9.66 -9.50 5.19
N ASP A 72 10.59 -8.56 5.31
CA ASP A 72 10.27 -7.19 5.69
C ASP A 72 9.48 -6.49 4.58
N GLU A 73 8.56 -5.62 4.97
CA GLU A 73 7.85 -4.70 4.09
C GLU A 73 7.97 -3.26 4.64
N PHE A 74 7.65 -2.26 3.82
CA PHE A 74 7.62 -0.87 4.25
C PHE A 74 6.34 -0.19 3.82
N ALA A 75 5.73 0.58 4.70
CA ALA A 75 4.58 1.41 4.38
C ALA A 75 4.94 2.89 4.42
N ILE A 76 4.57 3.64 3.38
CA ILE A 76 4.69 5.10 3.31
C ILE A 76 3.28 5.70 3.28
N VAL A 77 2.95 6.56 4.25
CA VAL A 77 1.65 7.25 4.26
C VAL A 77 1.71 8.44 3.28
N MET A 78 0.92 8.36 2.22
CA MET A 78 0.85 9.38 1.16
C MET A 78 -0.22 10.43 1.43
N ASP A 79 -1.26 10.08 2.19
CA ASP A 79 -2.28 11.03 2.65
C ASP A 79 -2.93 10.57 3.95
N GLY A 80 -3.41 11.54 4.74
CA GLY A 80 -4.11 11.29 6.00
C GLY A 80 -3.19 10.86 7.15
N GLU A 81 -3.77 10.05 8.05
CA GLU A 81 -3.13 9.51 9.25
C GLU A 81 -3.50 8.03 9.39
N VAL A 82 -2.50 7.17 9.54
CA VAL A 82 -2.68 5.72 9.66
C VAL A 82 -1.99 5.24 10.94
N THR A 83 -2.72 4.47 11.75
CA THR A 83 -2.19 3.78 12.92
C THR A 83 -1.86 2.34 12.54
N PHE A 84 -0.60 1.96 12.74
CA PHE A 84 -0.08 0.61 12.57
C PHE A 84 0.00 -0.04 13.95
N ARG A 85 -0.62 -1.21 14.13
CA ARG A 85 -0.52 -2.03 15.35
C ARG A 85 0.27 -3.28 15.03
N PHE A 86 1.08 -3.75 15.98
CA PHE A 86 1.98 -4.87 15.76
C PHE A 86 1.85 -5.92 16.85
N VAL A 87 1.87 -7.19 16.44
CA VAL A 87 1.91 -8.37 17.29
C VAL A 87 3.07 -9.25 16.84
N GLN A 88 3.90 -9.69 17.78
CA GLN A 88 5.02 -10.60 17.51
C GLN A 88 4.47 -11.99 17.21
N LEU A 89 4.85 -12.57 16.08
CA LEU A 89 4.52 -13.94 15.73
C LEU A 89 5.52 -14.92 16.36
N GLN A 90 5.04 -16.12 16.64
CA GLN A 90 5.90 -17.28 16.88
C GLN A 90 6.49 -17.78 15.55
N ASP A 91 7.60 -18.51 15.60
CA ASP A 91 8.33 -18.96 14.40
C ASP A 91 7.45 -19.81 13.46
N ASP A 92 6.56 -20.64 14.02
CA ASP A 92 5.61 -21.47 13.28
C ASP A 92 4.41 -20.70 12.72
N GLN A 93 4.22 -19.44 13.13
CA GLN A 93 3.20 -18.53 12.63
C GLN A 93 3.71 -17.60 11.53
N VAL A 94 5.02 -17.52 11.32
CA VAL A 94 5.60 -16.72 10.22
C VAL A 94 5.25 -17.38 8.89
N PRO A 95 4.71 -16.65 7.90
CA PRO A 95 4.37 -17.22 6.60
C PRO A 95 5.60 -17.86 5.93
N GLY A 96 5.41 -19.01 5.29
CA GLY A 96 6.46 -19.78 4.62
C GLY A 96 6.41 -19.78 3.09
N HIS A 97 5.75 -18.80 2.46
CA HIS A 97 5.61 -18.71 0.99
C HIS A 97 6.66 -17.78 0.37
N GLU A 98 6.70 -17.72 -0.96
CA GLU A 98 7.77 -17.07 -1.74
C GLU A 98 7.84 -15.54 -1.54
N GLY A 99 6.71 -14.87 -1.36
CA GLY A 99 6.69 -13.42 -1.16
C GLY A 99 5.30 -12.81 -0.98
N GLY A 100 5.30 -11.56 -0.53
CA GLY A 100 4.12 -10.74 -0.29
C GLY A 100 3.43 -11.03 1.03
N ALA A 101 2.35 -10.30 1.28
CA ALA A 101 1.59 -10.49 2.51
C ALA A 101 0.45 -11.49 2.32
N ILE A 102 0.11 -12.17 3.42
CA ILE A 102 -1.14 -12.88 3.58
C ILE A 102 -2.05 -12.15 4.56
N ARG A 103 -3.35 -12.35 4.38
CA ARG A 103 -4.37 -12.02 5.38
C ARG A 103 -4.49 -13.13 6.42
N LEU A 104 -4.38 -12.76 7.69
CA LEU A 104 -4.68 -13.65 8.81
C LEU A 104 -6.18 -13.68 9.09
N GLY A 105 -6.70 -14.84 9.48
CA GLY A 105 -8.13 -15.01 9.77
C GLY A 105 -8.60 -14.34 11.08
N ALA A 106 -7.67 -14.00 11.98
CA ALA A 106 -7.95 -13.38 13.27
C ALA A 106 -6.72 -12.61 13.80
N GLU A 107 -6.88 -11.86 14.89
CA GLU A 107 -5.75 -11.30 15.64
C GLU A 107 -4.86 -12.44 16.17
N PRO A 108 -3.55 -12.44 15.86
CA PRO A 108 -2.65 -13.45 16.38
C PRO A 108 -2.47 -13.31 17.90
N ASN A 109 -2.24 -14.44 18.57
CA ASN A 109 -2.19 -14.54 20.04
C ASN A 109 -0.81 -14.25 20.64
N GLY A 110 0.02 -13.45 19.96
CA GLY A 110 1.38 -13.13 20.37
C GLY A 110 1.52 -11.87 21.25
N PRO A 111 2.73 -11.57 21.75
CA PRO A 111 3.01 -10.34 22.48
C PRO A 111 2.77 -9.09 21.61
N ARG A 112 2.07 -8.09 22.16
CA ARG A 112 1.93 -6.77 21.51
C ARG A 112 3.29 -6.08 21.44
N MET A 113 3.70 -5.68 20.24
CA MET A 113 4.96 -4.95 20.03
C MET A 113 4.78 -3.44 20.14
N GLY A 114 3.53 -2.95 20.04
CA GLY A 114 3.19 -1.54 20.19
C GLY A 114 2.38 -1.01 19.00
N ARG A 115 2.38 0.32 18.86
CA ARG A 115 1.72 1.01 17.76
C ARG A 115 2.56 2.18 17.24
N VAL A 116 2.44 2.45 15.94
CA VAL A 116 3.01 3.63 15.28
C VAL A 116 1.88 4.42 14.63
N THR A 117 1.83 5.73 14.85
CA THR A 117 0.89 6.62 14.15
C THR A 117 1.66 7.46 13.16
N ALA A 118 1.46 7.20 11.87
CA ALA A 118 2.15 7.85 10.77
C ALA A 118 1.20 8.80 10.03
N ARG A 119 1.75 9.92 9.57
CA ARG A 119 1.05 10.95 8.79
C ARG A 119 1.71 11.06 7.42
N LYS A 120 1.13 11.87 6.54
CA LYS A 120 1.68 12.19 5.22
C LYS A 120 3.21 12.37 5.24
N GLY A 121 3.91 11.56 4.44
CA GLY A 121 5.36 11.56 4.28
C GLY A 121 6.13 10.68 5.29
N HIS A 122 5.47 10.08 6.28
CA HIS A 122 6.12 9.16 7.22
C HIS A 122 6.20 7.74 6.64
N GLN A 123 7.32 7.06 6.89
CA GLN A 123 7.53 5.65 6.57
C GLN A 123 7.55 4.80 7.84
N VAL A 124 7.02 3.59 7.75
CA VAL A 124 6.97 2.59 8.84
C VAL A 124 7.52 1.26 8.33
N LEU A 125 8.41 0.64 9.10
CA LEU A 125 8.84 -0.75 8.88
C LEU A 125 7.70 -1.70 9.30
N LEU A 126 7.40 -2.67 8.45
CA LEU A 126 6.53 -3.80 8.73
C LEU A 126 7.43 -5.04 8.81
N PRO A 127 7.91 -5.40 10.01
CA PRO A 127 9.01 -6.34 10.14
C PRO A 127 8.58 -7.79 9.90
N LYS A 128 9.45 -8.57 9.27
CA LYS A 128 9.36 -10.03 9.25
C LYS A 128 9.23 -10.54 10.68
N GLY A 129 8.32 -11.49 10.88
CA GLY A 129 8.06 -12.06 12.20
C GLY A 129 7.05 -11.26 13.04
N ALA A 130 6.45 -10.20 12.49
CA ALA A 130 5.31 -9.53 13.08
C ALA A 130 4.07 -9.66 12.21
N ALA A 131 2.92 -9.75 12.85
CA ALA A 131 1.65 -9.40 12.23
C ALA A 131 1.37 -7.92 12.45
N TYR A 132 0.78 -7.29 11.44
CA TYR A 132 0.44 -5.87 11.48
C TYR A 132 -1.00 -5.61 11.04
N GLN A 133 -1.60 -4.57 11.63
CA GLN A 133 -2.93 -4.07 11.27
C GLN A 133 -2.84 -2.56 11.01
N LEU A 134 -3.50 -2.09 9.95
CA LEU A 134 -3.63 -0.69 9.60
C LEU A 134 -5.01 -0.19 10.02
N SER A 135 -5.06 0.95 10.68
CA SER A 135 -6.29 1.60 11.12
C SER A 135 -6.31 3.06 10.72
N SER A 136 -7.42 3.55 10.18
CA SER A 136 -7.60 4.97 9.92
C SER A 136 -9.05 5.41 10.11
N ALA A 137 -9.24 6.48 10.87
CA ALA A 137 -10.56 7.05 11.14
C ALA A 137 -11.18 7.76 9.93
N ARG A 138 -10.38 8.11 8.92
CA ARG A 138 -10.81 8.77 7.68
C ARG A 138 -10.08 8.13 6.50
N PRO A 139 -10.65 8.10 5.28
CA PRO A 139 -9.95 7.63 4.09
C PRO A 139 -8.55 8.24 3.98
N SER A 140 -7.55 7.37 4.02
CA SER A 140 -6.11 7.70 3.96
C SER A 140 -5.45 6.84 2.89
N VAL A 141 -4.27 7.24 2.42
CA VAL A 141 -3.55 6.51 1.35
C VAL A 141 -2.18 6.10 1.86
N ALA A 142 -1.83 4.83 1.67
CA ALA A 142 -0.50 4.30 1.90
C ALA A 142 0.03 3.58 0.66
N ILE A 143 1.34 3.61 0.47
CA ILE A 143 2.05 2.73 -0.46
C ILE A 143 2.79 1.68 0.36
N ILE A 144 2.69 0.41 -0.02
CA ILE A 144 3.42 -0.69 0.59
C ILE A 144 4.46 -1.19 -0.42
N GLN A 145 5.73 -1.16 -0.01
CA GLN A 145 6.83 -1.81 -0.72
C GLN A 145 6.92 -3.26 -0.24
N THR A 146 6.74 -4.20 -1.17
CA THR A 146 6.69 -5.64 -0.87
C THR A 146 7.07 -6.49 -2.09
N VAL A 147 6.84 -7.79 -2.00
CA VAL A 147 6.91 -8.77 -3.09
C VAL A 147 5.49 -9.16 -3.50
N ASP A 148 5.28 -9.52 -4.76
CA ASP A 148 4.02 -10.05 -5.27
C ASP A 148 3.60 -11.29 -4.47
N GLY A 149 2.33 -11.33 -4.06
CA GLY A 149 1.83 -12.40 -3.21
C GLY A 149 0.31 -12.47 -3.13
N PRO A 150 -0.22 -13.26 -2.17
CA PRO A 150 -1.64 -13.61 -2.13
C PRO A 150 -2.62 -12.43 -2.03
N GLU A 151 -2.22 -11.33 -1.37
CA GLU A 151 -3.08 -10.14 -1.28
C GLU A 151 -2.85 -9.12 -2.42
N THR A 152 -1.86 -9.34 -3.31
CA THR A 152 -1.55 -8.41 -4.40
C THR A 152 -2.61 -8.46 -5.50
N VAL A 153 -3.30 -7.34 -5.73
CA VAL A 153 -4.29 -7.21 -6.80
C VAL A 153 -3.66 -6.54 -8.02
N LYS A 154 -3.71 -7.22 -9.16
CA LYS A 154 -3.21 -6.72 -10.44
C LYS A 154 -4.36 -6.40 -11.38
N LYS A 155 -4.58 -5.11 -11.63
CA LYS A 155 -5.64 -4.60 -12.50
C LYS A 155 -5.15 -3.51 -13.44
N TRP A 156 -4.01 -3.78 -14.11
CA TRP A 156 -3.29 -2.82 -14.97
C TRP A 156 -4.18 -2.12 -16.00
N ASN A 157 -5.09 -2.85 -16.63
CA ASN A 157 -6.02 -2.29 -17.62
C ASN A 157 -7.01 -1.27 -17.02
N ASP A 158 -7.28 -1.36 -15.72
CA ASP A 158 -8.23 -0.48 -15.03
C ASP A 158 -7.55 0.79 -14.49
N ILE A 159 -6.23 0.74 -14.24
CA ILE A 159 -5.48 1.81 -13.57
C ILE A 159 -4.54 2.58 -14.51
N CYS A 160 -4.07 1.96 -15.59
CA CYS A 160 -3.10 2.57 -16.49
C CYS A 160 -3.78 3.35 -17.62
N VAL A 161 -3.11 4.40 -18.08
CA VAL A 161 -3.46 5.06 -19.34
C VAL A 161 -3.09 4.11 -20.49
N LEU A 162 -4.08 3.73 -21.30
CA LEU A 162 -3.90 2.79 -22.42
C LEU A 162 -3.95 3.47 -23.79
N LYS A 163 -4.51 4.69 -23.86
CA LYS A 163 -4.72 5.48 -25.08
C LYS A 163 -4.69 6.97 -24.75
N GLU A 164 -4.43 7.81 -25.75
CA GLU A 164 -4.58 9.25 -25.65
C GLU A 164 -6.02 9.63 -25.26
N ALA A 165 -6.16 10.71 -24.50
CA ALA A 165 -7.44 11.21 -23.98
C ALA A 165 -8.25 11.95 -25.04
#